data_AF-A0A1E3PB49-F1
#
_entry.id   AF-A0A1E3PB49-F1
#
_cell.length_a   1.000
_cell.length_b   1.000
_cell.length_c   1.000
_cell.angle_alpha   90.00
_cell.angle_beta   90.00
_cell.angle_gamma   90.00
#
_symmetry.space_group_name_H-M   'P 1'
#
loop_
_entity.id
_entity.type
_entity.pdbx_description
1 polymer ?
#
loop_
_entity_poly.entity_id
_entity_poly.type
_entity_poly.pdbx_seq_one_letter_code
_entity_poly.pdbx_strand_id
1 'polypeptide(L)'
;MTLDHYSPILSSNLFLQTPVMEQNGETETHPNPYEKISENLEKILTTDSINSKDLYTTYMEIANTARDLIIEFDKIRDDEDLYTVFQLWNMRLTTLLCANELTVAQKEAKRLSAALENVTKSQIASTNSPDQTPPKMLDLFPNEVPLSLKLLIIRLRTQGPNTTLNSEYFKILTDVRMQYTIHENEKSKGSDTPKENLYPVKETFKLGEVLAYAVSGNLIAKREYKTLLTHAESILAPLNKHKSELNESEVLFKDQLSFVSMLVAFITGDLTLGMKYIEDVQNLKDLLETLRYILNNVDPVLDYKKLNTGEKKEDVVQELEILDQVTELVEEQAITGRILCSLCALFELRSRDDQEEKCDAFEKSAKYKYPNMSYQLFKLWFRNTNKLYGFE
;
A
#
# COMPACT_ATOMS: atom_id res chain seq x y z
N MET A 1 -9.61 -29.29 7.59
CA MET A 1 -8.21 -29.00 8.01
C MET A 1 -8.31 -28.31 9.36
N THR A 2 -7.53 -28.67 10.38
CA THR A 2 -7.62 -28.00 11.69
C THR A 2 -6.81 -26.70 11.68
N LEU A 3 -7.48 -25.56 11.86
CA LEU A 3 -6.88 -24.22 11.85
C LEU A 3 -6.30 -23.80 13.22
N ASP A 4 -6.12 -24.76 14.15
CA ASP A 4 -5.67 -24.52 15.53
C ASP A 4 -4.31 -23.77 15.62
N HIS A 5 -3.47 -23.93 14.60
CA HIS A 5 -2.19 -23.26 14.47
C HIS A 5 -2.30 -21.72 14.34
N TYR A 6 -3.50 -21.18 14.03
CA TYR A 6 -3.78 -19.75 14.03
C TYR A 6 -4.25 -19.19 15.37
N SER A 7 -4.39 -19.99 16.42
CA SER A 7 -4.70 -19.47 17.77
C SER A 7 -3.81 -18.31 18.26
N PRO A 8 -2.50 -18.19 17.89
CA PRO A 8 -1.69 -17.05 18.31
C PRO A 8 -2.18 -15.69 17.78
N ILE A 9 -2.87 -15.63 16.63
CA ILE A 9 -3.32 -14.36 16.03
C ILE A 9 -4.58 -13.77 16.69
N LEU A 10 -5.20 -14.50 17.60
CA LEU A 10 -6.35 -14.06 18.41
C LEU A 10 -5.94 -13.52 19.79
N SER A 11 -4.66 -13.61 20.13
CA SER A 11 -4.19 -13.32 21.49
C SER A 11 -4.33 -11.83 21.84
N SER A 12 -4.95 -11.54 22.98
CA SER A 12 -5.03 -10.19 23.56
C SER A 12 -3.65 -9.52 23.74
N ASN A 13 -2.59 -10.31 23.91
CA ASN A 13 -1.20 -9.82 24.02
C ASN A 13 -0.66 -9.20 22.73
N LEU A 14 -1.32 -9.41 21.59
CA LEU A 14 -0.94 -8.77 20.34
C LEU A 14 -1.29 -7.28 20.34
N PHE A 15 -2.31 -6.89 21.10
CA PHE A 15 -2.79 -5.52 21.16
C PHE A 15 -2.07 -4.71 22.24
N LEU A 16 -1.94 -3.41 21.99
CA LEU A 16 -1.52 -2.47 23.01
C LEU A 16 -2.74 -1.78 23.61
N GLN A 17 -2.58 -1.29 24.85
CA GLN A 17 -3.55 -0.37 25.41
C GLN A 17 -3.63 0.84 24.50
N THR A 18 -4.74 0.93 23.78
CA THR A 18 -5.12 2.08 22.99
C THR A 18 -5.81 3.06 23.96
N PRO A 19 -5.64 4.38 23.81
CA PRO A 19 -6.31 5.34 24.69
C PRO A 19 -7.80 5.02 24.79
N VAL A 20 -8.27 4.75 26.00
CA VAL A 20 -9.70 4.51 26.24
C VAL A 20 -10.35 5.88 26.20
N MET A 21 -11.16 6.13 25.19
CA MET A 21 -12.00 7.33 25.17
C MET A 21 -13.14 7.11 26.16
N GLU A 22 -13.41 8.09 27.03
CA GLU A 22 -14.61 8.09 27.87
C GLU A 22 -15.82 8.01 26.93
N GLN A 23 -16.46 6.84 26.90
CA GLN A 23 -17.72 6.69 26.19
C GLN A 23 -18.75 7.54 26.95
N ASN A 24 -19.19 8.64 26.35
CA ASN A 24 -20.40 9.31 26.81
C ASN A 24 -21.53 8.29 26.71
N GLY A 25 -22.09 7.93 27.86
CA GLY A 25 -22.92 6.75 28.07
C GLY A 25 -24.27 6.78 27.38
N GLU A 26 -24.28 6.54 26.08
CA GLU A 26 -25.45 6.02 25.36
C GLU A 26 -25.05 4.69 24.74
N THR A 27 -25.25 3.61 25.50
CA THR A 27 -25.22 2.25 24.96
C THR A 27 -26.45 2.06 24.08
N GLU A 28 -26.42 2.56 22.85
CA GLU A 28 -27.25 2.00 21.79
C GLU A 28 -26.76 0.57 21.54
N THR A 29 -27.62 -0.40 21.86
CA THR A 29 -27.40 -1.80 21.55
C THR A 29 -27.49 -1.99 20.04
N HIS A 30 -26.40 -1.71 19.32
CA HIS A 30 -26.28 -2.15 17.93
C HIS A 30 -26.25 -3.69 17.94
N PRO A 31 -27.16 -4.36 17.22
CA PRO A 31 -27.29 -5.81 17.27
C PRO A 31 -26.11 -6.55 16.61
N ASN A 32 -25.24 -5.85 15.89
CA ASN A 32 -24.08 -6.43 15.22
C ASN A 32 -22.87 -5.45 15.22
N PRO A 33 -21.76 -5.76 15.90
CA PRO A 33 -20.57 -4.91 15.92
C PRO A 33 -19.95 -4.66 14.53
N TYR A 34 -20.18 -5.55 13.55
CA TYR A 34 -19.76 -5.31 12.16
C TYR A 34 -20.60 -4.21 11.49
N GLU A 35 -21.92 -4.18 11.75
CA GLU A 35 -22.78 -3.10 11.25
C GLU A 35 -22.34 -1.75 11.83
N LYS A 36 -21.97 -1.73 13.12
CA LYS A 36 -21.41 -0.52 13.75
C LYS A 36 -20.13 -0.03 13.07
N ILE A 37 -19.23 -0.94 12.69
CA ILE A 37 -18.04 -0.57 11.90
C ILE A 37 -18.47 0.01 10.54
N SER A 38 -19.40 -0.64 9.83
CA SER A 38 -19.90 -0.18 8.52
C SER A 38 -20.52 1.22 8.60
N GLU A 39 -21.39 1.45 9.57
CA GLU A 39 -22.09 2.72 9.79
C GLU A 39 -21.09 3.85 10.08
N ASN A 40 -20.10 3.59 10.93
CA ASN A 40 -19.04 4.55 11.24
C ASN A 40 -18.18 4.87 10.00
N LEU A 41 -17.84 3.87 9.18
CA LEU A 41 -17.10 4.08 7.93
C LEU A 41 -17.91 4.93 6.93
N GLU A 42 -19.20 4.64 6.77
CA GLU A 42 -20.09 5.39 5.88
C GLU A 42 -20.31 6.83 6.35
N LYS A 43 -20.45 7.05 7.65
CA LYS A 43 -20.54 8.38 8.26
C LYS A 43 -19.30 9.22 7.91
N ILE A 44 -18.10 8.64 8.00
CA ILE A 44 -16.87 9.36 7.64
C ILE A 44 -16.81 9.65 6.14
N LEU A 45 -17.23 8.70 5.30
CA LEU A 45 -17.19 8.86 3.84
C LEU A 45 -18.24 9.84 3.29
N THR A 46 -19.34 10.07 3.99
CA THR A 46 -20.44 10.91 3.48
C THR A 46 -20.41 12.35 3.99
N THR A 47 -19.61 12.63 5.02
CA THR A 47 -19.61 13.95 5.66
C THR A 47 -18.38 14.75 5.23
N ASP A 48 -18.59 15.77 4.39
CA ASP A 48 -17.51 16.61 3.86
C ASP A 48 -16.91 17.60 4.90
N SER A 49 -17.45 17.66 6.13
CA SER A 49 -17.02 18.61 7.17
C SER A 49 -16.98 18.04 8.60
N ILE A 50 -16.42 16.83 8.78
CA ILE A 50 -16.20 16.30 10.14
C ILE A 50 -15.04 17.06 10.81
N ASN A 51 -15.28 17.58 12.01
CA ASN A 51 -14.24 18.15 12.86
C ASN A 51 -13.11 17.11 13.09
N SER A 52 -11.85 17.54 13.05
CA SER A 52 -10.68 16.64 13.21
C SER A 52 -10.72 15.80 14.50
N LYS A 53 -11.30 16.35 15.57
CA LYS A 53 -11.49 15.63 16.85
C LYS A 53 -12.53 14.50 16.72
N ASP A 54 -13.60 14.73 15.98
CA ASP A 54 -14.66 13.74 15.76
C ASP A 54 -14.17 12.63 14.81
N LEU A 55 -13.34 12.98 13.83
CA LEU A 55 -12.65 12.01 12.95
C LEU A 55 -11.73 11.08 13.74
N TYR A 56 -10.87 11.65 14.60
CA TYR A 56 -9.99 10.86 15.46
C TYR A 56 -10.81 9.88 16.31
N THR A 57 -11.85 10.39 16.99
CA THR A 57 -12.71 9.57 17.86
C THR A 57 -13.35 8.42 17.06
N THR A 58 -13.93 8.71 15.90
CA THR A 58 -14.55 7.68 15.05
C THR A 58 -13.54 6.63 14.58
N TYR A 59 -12.32 7.03 14.18
CA TYR A 59 -11.27 6.08 13.80
C TYR A 59 -10.88 5.17 14.98
N MET A 60 -10.73 5.75 16.17
CA MET A 60 -10.39 4.98 17.37
C MET A 60 -11.49 4.03 17.80
N GLU A 61 -12.76 4.41 17.64
CA GLU A 61 -13.91 3.53 17.87
C GLU A 61 -13.91 2.32 16.92
N ILE A 62 -13.69 2.53 15.62
CA ILE A 62 -13.59 1.43 14.66
C ILE A 62 -12.41 0.53 15.03
N ALA A 63 -11.26 1.13 15.33
CA ALA A 63 -10.05 0.39 15.68
C ALA A 63 -10.24 -0.45 16.95
N ASN A 64 -10.92 0.07 17.98
CA ASN A 64 -11.20 -0.67 19.21
C ASN A 64 -12.27 -1.75 19.00
N THR A 65 -13.32 -1.46 18.23
CA THR A 65 -14.36 -2.46 17.89
C THR A 65 -13.77 -3.64 17.13
N ALA A 66 -12.86 -3.38 16.18
CA ALA A 66 -12.17 -4.44 15.45
C ALA A 66 -11.29 -5.31 16.36
N ARG A 67 -10.58 -4.70 17.32
CA ARG A 67 -9.81 -5.43 18.35
C ARG A 67 -10.72 -6.33 19.17
N ASP A 68 -11.80 -5.77 19.71
CA ASP A 68 -12.69 -6.50 20.62
C ASP A 68 -13.30 -7.70 19.91
N LEU A 69 -13.72 -7.53 18.65
CA LEU A 69 -14.17 -8.63 17.81
C LEU A 69 -13.11 -9.71 17.60
N ILE A 70 -11.83 -9.38 17.37
CA ILE A 70 -10.76 -10.38 17.22
C ILE A 70 -10.60 -11.19 18.52
N ILE A 71 -10.65 -10.52 19.68
CA ILE A 71 -10.47 -11.15 21.00
C ILE A 71 -11.67 -12.05 21.35
N GLU A 72 -12.88 -11.71 20.89
CA GLU A 72 -14.10 -12.50 21.08
C GLU A 72 -14.08 -13.84 20.30
N PHE A 73 -13.20 -14.01 19.31
CA PHE A 73 -13.01 -15.32 18.68
C PHE A 73 -12.34 -16.29 19.66
N ASP A 74 -13.10 -17.28 20.14
CA ASP A 74 -12.55 -18.38 20.95
C ASP A 74 -11.58 -19.26 20.14
N LYS A 75 -11.91 -19.51 18.86
CA LYS A 75 -11.10 -20.29 17.92
C LYS A 75 -11.52 -20.01 16.47
N ILE A 76 -10.60 -20.23 15.53
CA ILE A 76 -10.86 -20.19 14.10
C ILE A 76 -11.37 -21.56 13.65
N ARG A 77 -12.64 -21.67 13.25
CA ARG A 77 -13.29 -22.97 12.95
C ARG A 77 -13.15 -23.35 11.48
N ASP A 78 -13.18 -22.38 10.60
CA ASP A 78 -13.15 -22.54 9.15
C ASP A 78 -12.43 -21.36 8.48
N ASP A 79 -12.32 -21.44 7.15
CA ASP A 79 -11.65 -20.41 6.35
C ASP A 79 -12.42 -19.08 6.36
N GLU A 80 -13.73 -19.09 6.64
CA GLU A 80 -14.57 -17.89 6.74
C GLU A 80 -14.23 -17.10 8.03
N ASP A 81 -14.11 -17.80 9.17
CA ASP A 81 -13.62 -17.22 10.43
C ASP A 81 -12.20 -16.66 10.24
N LEU A 82 -11.29 -17.41 9.60
CA LEU A 82 -9.89 -17.00 9.39
C LEU A 82 -9.82 -15.70 8.58
N TYR A 83 -10.58 -15.65 7.51
CA TYR A 83 -10.64 -14.50 6.64
C TYR A 83 -11.20 -13.27 7.36
N THR A 84 -12.28 -13.46 8.13
CA THR A 84 -12.89 -12.40 8.93
C THR A 84 -11.88 -11.78 9.90
N VAL A 85 -11.09 -12.62 10.58
CA VAL A 85 -10.02 -12.16 11.49
C VAL A 85 -8.96 -11.33 10.75
N PHE A 86 -8.56 -11.74 9.54
CA PHE A 86 -7.62 -10.95 8.73
C PHE A 86 -8.19 -9.61 8.28
N GLN A 87 -9.48 -9.56 7.92
CA GLN A 87 -10.14 -8.29 7.62
C GLN A 87 -10.10 -7.36 8.83
N LEU A 88 -10.51 -7.83 10.01
CA LEU A 88 -10.48 -7.05 11.24
C LEU A 88 -9.07 -6.51 11.56
N TRP A 89 -8.04 -7.33 11.37
CA TRP A 89 -6.65 -6.88 11.52
C TRP A 89 -6.29 -5.76 10.52
N ASN A 90 -6.71 -5.89 9.27
CA ASN A 90 -6.50 -4.88 8.25
C ASN A 90 -7.23 -3.56 8.60
N MET A 91 -8.48 -3.63 9.07
CA MET A 91 -9.24 -2.47 9.54
C MET A 91 -8.54 -1.79 10.72
N ARG A 92 -8.16 -2.57 11.73
CA ARG A 92 -7.48 -2.11 12.95
C ARG A 92 -6.23 -1.30 12.60
N LEU A 93 -5.32 -1.88 11.84
CA LEU A 93 -4.05 -1.24 11.50
C LEU A 93 -4.25 -0.01 10.62
N THR A 94 -5.18 -0.06 9.66
CA THR A 94 -5.47 1.07 8.75
C THR A 94 -6.12 2.24 9.48
N THR A 95 -7.06 1.98 10.39
CA THR A 95 -7.74 3.02 11.17
C THR A 95 -6.83 3.65 12.23
N LEU A 96 -5.94 2.88 12.85
CA LEU A 96 -4.87 3.44 13.69
C LEU A 96 -3.96 4.40 12.89
N LEU A 97 -3.59 4.04 11.66
CA LEU A 97 -2.83 4.94 10.78
C LEU A 97 -3.60 6.22 10.46
N CYS A 98 -4.88 6.10 10.13
CA CYS A 98 -5.74 7.26 9.85
C CYS A 98 -5.93 8.16 11.08
N ALA A 99 -5.90 7.58 12.28
CA ALA A 99 -5.94 8.29 13.56
C ALA A 99 -4.59 8.89 13.98
N ASN A 100 -3.54 8.78 13.15
CA ASN A 100 -2.16 9.19 13.46
C ASN A 100 -1.51 8.43 14.63
N GLU A 101 -1.98 7.22 14.96
CA GLU A 101 -1.43 6.36 16.01
C GLU A 101 -0.34 5.41 15.48
N LEU A 102 0.60 5.95 14.69
CA LEU A 102 1.63 5.16 13.99
C LEU A 102 2.44 4.26 14.94
N THR A 103 2.83 4.77 16.10
CA THR A 103 3.62 4.00 17.07
C THR A 103 2.87 2.77 17.57
N VAL A 104 1.55 2.88 17.75
CA VAL A 104 0.71 1.76 18.17
C VAL A 104 0.59 0.76 17.03
N ALA A 105 0.24 1.24 15.82
CA ALA A 105 0.11 0.41 14.62
C ALA A 105 1.39 -0.38 14.32
N GLN A 106 2.57 0.26 14.41
CA GLN A 106 3.87 -0.39 14.21
C GLN A 106 4.12 -1.51 15.23
N LYS A 107 3.82 -1.29 16.50
CA LYS A 107 4.03 -2.30 17.55
C LYS A 107 3.06 -3.47 17.42
N GLU A 108 1.79 -3.21 17.12
CA GLU A 108 0.79 -4.26 16.87
C GLU A 108 1.16 -5.07 15.61
N ALA A 109 1.55 -4.41 14.51
CA ALA A 109 2.02 -5.08 13.30
C ALA A 109 3.27 -5.95 13.52
N LYS A 110 4.24 -5.50 14.33
CA LYS A 110 5.42 -6.31 14.72
C LYS A 110 5.00 -7.57 15.47
N ARG A 111 4.05 -7.45 16.41
CA ARG A 111 3.54 -8.59 17.19
C ARG A 111 2.76 -9.56 16.31
N LEU A 112 1.90 -9.05 15.43
CA LEU A 112 1.16 -9.84 14.46
C LEU A 112 2.10 -10.57 13.50
N SER A 113 3.12 -9.90 12.98
CA SER A 113 4.17 -10.50 12.13
C SER A 113 4.82 -11.69 12.83
N ALA A 114 5.22 -11.54 14.10
CA ALA A 114 5.84 -12.63 14.86
C ALA A 114 4.87 -13.79 15.11
N ALA A 115 3.58 -13.50 15.34
CA ALA A 115 2.55 -14.53 15.46
C ALA A 115 2.39 -15.31 14.14
N LEU A 116 2.29 -14.63 13.01
CA LEU A 116 2.18 -15.25 11.68
C LEU A 116 3.42 -16.07 11.30
N GLU A 117 4.63 -15.62 11.65
CA GLU A 117 5.84 -16.41 11.45
C GLU A 117 5.80 -17.74 12.23
N ASN A 118 5.19 -17.76 13.42
CA ASN A 118 5.01 -18.99 14.19
C ASN A 118 3.97 -19.92 13.54
N VAL A 119 2.92 -19.36 12.93
CA VAL A 119 1.95 -20.11 12.11
C VAL A 119 2.70 -20.80 10.96
N THR A 120 3.47 -20.05 10.17
CA THR A 120 4.22 -20.60 9.02
C THR A 120 5.21 -21.68 9.44
N LYS A 121 5.97 -21.47 10.53
CA LYS A 121 6.90 -22.49 11.06
C LYS A 121 6.17 -23.76 11.47
N SER A 122 4.99 -23.64 12.07
CA SER A 122 4.16 -24.77 12.49
C SER A 122 3.62 -25.55 11.29
N GLN A 123 3.18 -24.84 10.24
CA GLN A 123 2.75 -25.45 8.98
C GLN A 123 3.90 -26.22 8.32
N ILE A 124 5.09 -25.62 8.19
CA ILE A 124 6.28 -26.26 7.62
C ILE A 124 6.67 -27.52 8.42
N ALA A 125 6.65 -27.44 9.76
CA ALA A 125 6.95 -28.58 10.61
C ALA A 125 5.94 -29.73 10.41
N SER A 126 4.68 -29.42 10.10
CA SER A 126 3.64 -30.42 9.82
C SER A 126 3.70 -31.01 8.40
N THR A 127 4.25 -30.28 7.41
CA THR A 127 4.35 -30.72 6.02
C THR A 127 5.65 -31.45 5.68
N ASN A 128 6.67 -31.38 6.54
CA ASN A 128 7.91 -32.14 6.41
C ASN A 128 7.71 -33.66 6.66
N SER A 129 7.00 -34.31 5.74
CA SER A 129 7.20 -35.73 5.45
C SER A 129 8.52 -35.91 4.68
N PRO A 130 9.28 -36.99 4.93
CA PRO A 130 10.65 -37.15 4.44
C PRO A 130 10.83 -37.20 2.90
N ASP A 131 9.75 -37.21 2.13
CA ASP A 131 9.75 -37.36 0.66
C ASP A 131 9.40 -36.10 -0.13
N GLN A 132 9.22 -34.93 0.50
CA GLN A 132 8.90 -33.70 -0.23
C GLN A 132 10.12 -32.79 -0.40
N THR A 133 10.24 -32.27 -1.62
CA THR A 133 11.23 -31.29 -2.07
C THR A 133 11.36 -30.16 -1.04
N PRO A 134 12.57 -29.65 -0.77
CA PRO A 134 12.78 -28.62 0.23
C PRO A 134 11.80 -27.46 0.01
N PRO A 135 11.27 -26.87 1.10
CA PRO A 135 10.27 -25.82 0.98
C PRO A 135 10.80 -24.74 0.03
N LYS A 136 9.95 -24.34 -0.92
CA LYS A 136 10.14 -23.08 -1.67
C LYS A 136 10.48 -22.00 -0.64
N MET A 137 11.48 -21.18 -0.96
CA MET A 137 11.99 -20.03 -0.18
C MET A 137 11.16 -19.71 1.07
N LEU A 138 11.74 -19.77 2.28
CA LEU A 138 11.11 -19.40 3.55
C LEU A 138 10.11 -18.23 3.39
N ASP A 139 8.83 -18.57 3.29
CA ASP A 139 7.75 -17.61 3.22
C ASP A 139 7.64 -16.91 4.58
N LEU A 140 7.57 -15.59 4.56
CA LEU A 140 7.46 -14.76 5.78
C LEU A 140 6.05 -14.78 6.36
N PHE A 141 5.07 -15.20 5.56
CA PHE A 141 3.66 -15.21 5.90
C PHE A 141 3.00 -16.48 5.38
N PRO A 142 1.97 -17.02 6.05
CA PRO A 142 1.13 -18.06 5.49
C PRO A 142 0.49 -17.64 4.14
N ASN A 143 0.15 -18.63 3.32
CA ASN A 143 -0.46 -18.39 2.01
C ASN A 143 -1.83 -17.73 2.12
N GLU A 144 -2.54 -18.01 3.22
CA GLU A 144 -3.91 -17.57 3.49
C GLU A 144 -4.00 -16.09 3.90
N VAL A 145 -2.88 -15.47 4.31
CA VAL A 145 -2.89 -14.04 4.70
C VAL A 145 -3.14 -13.18 3.44
N PRO A 146 -4.16 -12.30 3.45
CA PRO A 146 -4.42 -11.40 2.33
C PRO A 146 -3.23 -10.51 2.02
N LEU A 147 -3.03 -10.23 0.74
CA LEU A 147 -1.88 -9.46 0.28
C LEU A 147 -1.89 -8.02 0.81
N SER A 148 -3.06 -7.39 0.86
CA SER A 148 -3.27 -6.08 1.47
C SER A 148 -2.69 -6.02 2.89
N LEU A 149 -3.01 -7.02 3.72
CA LEU A 149 -2.50 -7.15 5.08
C LEU A 149 -1.00 -7.48 5.12
N LYS A 150 -0.49 -8.36 4.24
CA LYS A 150 0.96 -8.64 4.14
C LYS A 150 1.76 -7.34 3.90
N LEU A 151 1.34 -6.55 2.91
CA LEU A 151 2.01 -5.30 2.56
C LEU A 151 1.90 -4.26 3.69
N LEU A 152 0.74 -4.16 4.34
CA LEU A 152 0.55 -3.27 5.49
C LEU A 152 1.46 -3.66 6.68
N ILE A 153 1.55 -4.95 7.01
CA ILE A 153 2.44 -5.44 8.06
C ILE A 153 3.90 -5.15 7.72
N ILE A 154 4.33 -5.39 6.47
CA ILE A 154 5.70 -5.12 6.02
C ILE A 154 6.04 -3.64 6.23
N ARG A 155 5.16 -2.71 5.84
CA ARG A 155 5.35 -1.26 6.04
C ARG A 155 5.49 -0.90 7.51
N LEU A 156 4.57 -1.41 8.33
CA LEU A 156 4.47 -1.02 9.73
C LEU A 156 5.54 -1.68 10.62
N ARG A 157 6.04 -2.87 10.26
CA ARG A 157 7.02 -3.56 11.09
C ARG A 157 8.41 -2.94 11.01
N THR A 158 8.72 -2.19 9.96
CA THR A 158 10.00 -1.51 9.80
C THR A 158 9.90 -0.07 10.27
N GLN A 159 10.90 0.39 11.04
CA GLN A 159 11.05 1.80 11.35
C GLN A 159 12.06 2.42 10.39
N GLY A 160 11.59 3.34 9.56
CA GLY A 160 12.40 4.04 8.57
C GLY A 160 12.89 3.17 7.41
N PRO A 161 13.73 3.73 6.55
CA PRO A 161 14.21 3.06 5.34
C PRO A 161 15.06 1.83 5.66
N ASN A 162 14.53 0.63 5.39
CA ASN A 162 15.20 -0.65 5.72
C ASN A 162 15.50 -1.47 4.45
N THR A 163 16.69 -2.07 4.35
CA THR A 163 17.09 -2.97 3.24
C THR A 163 16.28 -4.26 3.23
N THR A 164 15.90 -4.75 4.41
CA THR A 164 15.01 -5.90 4.57
C THR A 164 13.66 -5.67 3.87
N LEU A 165 13.10 -4.46 3.99
CA LEU A 165 11.84 -4.08 3.33
C LEU A 165 11.93 -4.20 1.80
N ASN A 166 13.02 -3.70 1.20
CA ASN A 166 13.25 -3.85 -0.24
C ASN A 166 13.33 -5.32 -0.65
N SER A 167 14.11 -6.12 0.09
CA SER A 167 14.23 -7.55 -0.22
C SER A 167 12.88 -8.27 -0.15
N GLU A 168 11.99 -7.87 0.74
CA GLU A 168 10.65 -8.46 0.88
C GLU A 168 9.71 -8.03 -0.23
N TYR A 169 9.69 -6.75 -0.60
CA TYR A 169 8.95 -6.30 -1.77
C TYR A 169 9.47 -6.94 -3.06
N PHE A 170 10.79 -7.10 -3.20
CA PHE A 170 11.38 -7.79 -4.35
C PHE A 170 11.01 -9.27 -4.39
N LYS A 171 10.93 -9.96 -3.25
CA LYS A 171 10.46 -11.35 -3.19
C LYS A 171 9.01 -11.44 -3.67
N ILE A 172 8.11 -10.64 -3.09
CA ILE A 172 6.69 -10.61 -3.50
C ILE A 172 6.58 -10.27 -4.99
N LEU A 173 7.31 -9.27 -5.47
CA LEU A 173 7.31 -8.90 -6.89
C LEU A 173 7.83 -10.03 -7.78
N THR A 174 8.84 -10.77 -7.34
CA THR A 174 9.38 -11.92 -8.07
C THR A 174 8.36 -13.04 -8.14
N ASP A 175 7.67 -13.35 -7.03
CA ASP A 175 6.63 -14.38 -6.99
C ASP A 175 5.46 -14.03 -7.92
N VAL A 176 5.03 -12.77 -7.91
CA VAL A 176 4.00 -12.22 -8.81
C VAL A 176 4.43 -12.35 -10.28
N ARG A 177 5.69 -11.97 -10.60
CA ARG A 177 6.24 -12.11 -11.96
C ARG A 177 6.37 -13.57 -12.41
N MET A 178 6.72 -14.49 -11.51
CA MET A 178 6.76 -15.92 -11.82
C MET A 178 5.36 -16.44 -12.14
N GLN A 179 4.34 -16.05 -11.38
CA GLN A 179 2.96 -16.45 -11.62
C GLN A 179 2.46 -15.93 -12.98
N TYR A 180 2.79 -14.68 -13.34
CA TYR A 180 2.53 -14.14 -14.67
C TYR A 180 3.16 -14.99 -15.77
N THR A 181 4.45 -15.32 -15.62
CA THR A 181 5.21 -16.08 -16.61
C THR A 181 4.67 -17.50 -16.77
N ILE A 182 4.24 -18.14 -15.68
CA ILE A 182 3.58 -19.45 -15.72
C ILE A 182 2.27 -19.35 -16.50
N HIS A 183 1.45 -18.32 -16.24
CA HIS A 183 0.18 -18.13 -16.91
C HIS A 183 0.31 -17.91 -18.42
N GLU A 184 1.24 -17.04 -18.86
CA GLU A 184 1.51 -16.80 -20.28
C GLU A 184 2.00 -18.06 -21.02
N ASN A 185 2.85 -18.85 -20.36
CA ASN A 185 3.33 -20.12 -20.92
C ASN A 185 2.24 -21.19 -20.97
N GLU A 186 1.28 -21.19 -20.05
CA GLU A 186 0.15 -22.13 -20.04
C GLU A 186 -0.91 -21.75 -21.09
N LYS A 187 -1.20 -20.45 -21.28
CA LYS A 187 -2.01 -19.96 -22.41
C LYS A 187 -1.42 -20.39 -23.76
N SER A 188 -0.10 -20.25 -23.92
CA SER A 188 0.62 -20.65 -25.13
C SER A 188 0.56 -22.15 -25.41
N LYS A 189 0.22 -22.97 -24.42
CA LYS A 189 0.10 -24.44 -24.53
C LYS A 189 -1.33 -24.93 -24.74
N GLY A 190 -2.32 -24.03 -24.89
CA GLY A 190 -3.71 -24.41 -25.15
C GLY A 190 -4.42 -25.12 -23.99
N SER A 191 -3.97 -24.88 -22.75
CA SER A 191 -4.62 -25.42 -21.56
C SER A 191 -5.82 -24.55 -21.17
N ASP A 192 -7.04 -25.00 -21.49
CA ASP A 192 -8.30 -24.29 -21.16
C ASP A 192 -8.70 -24.35 -19.68
N THR A 193 -7.92 -25.05 -18.84
CA THR A 193 -8.19 -25.12 -17.39
C THR A 193 -7.24 -24.19 -16.63
N PRO A 194 -7.71 -23.01 -16.18
CA PRO A 194 -6.95 -22.23 -15.21
C PRO A 194 -6.85 -23.05 -13.92
N LYS A 195 -5.63 -23.29 -13.43
CA LYS A 195 -5.46 -23.83 -12.07
C LYS A 195 -6.10 -22.86 -11.08
N GLU A 196 -6.85 -23.40 -10.11
CA GLU A 196 -7.66 -22.64 -9.14
C GLU A 196 -6.91 -21.60 -8.27
N ASN A 197 -5.57 -21.53 -8.37
CA ASN A 197 -4.71 -20.67 -7.55
C ASN A 197 -3.86 -19.66 -8.34
N LEU A 198 -4.14 -19.42 -9.63
CA LEU A 198 -3.47 -18.39 -10.42
C LEU A 198 -4.30 -17.11 -10.43
N TYR A 199 -3.71 -15.99 -10.03
CA TYR A 199 -4.33 -14.67 -10.24
C TYR A 199 -4.49 -14.44 -11.76
N PRO A 200 -5.62 -13.85 -12.19
CA PRO A 200 -5.76 -13.32 -13.54
C PRO A 200 -4.57 -12.41 -13.92
N VAL A 201 -4.17 -12.46 -15.19
CA VAL A 201 -3.05 -11.67 -15.76
C VAL A 201 -3.18 -10.18 -15.43
N LYS A 202 -4.41 -9.64 -15.52
CA LYS A 202 -4.74 -8.23 -15.23
C LYS A 202 -4.49 -7.88 -13.75
N GLU A 203 -4.83 -8.78 -12.83
CA GLU A 203 -4.60 -8.59 -11.38
C GLU A 203 -3.11 -8.68 -11.04
N THR A 204 -2.40 -9.60 -11.70
CA THR A 204 -0.96 -9.79 -11.54
C THR A 204 -0.18 -8.55 -12.00
N PHE A 205 -0.61 -7.90 -13.08
CA PHE A 205 -0.04 -6.65 -13.57
C PHE A 205 -0.27 -5.49 -12.59
N LYS A 206 -1.53 -5.24 -12.18
CA LYS A 206 -1.87 -4.20 -11.19
C LYS A 206 -1.07 -4.34 -9.89
N LEU A 207 -0.88 -5.58 -9.44
CA LEU A 207 -0.04 -5.86 -8.28
C LEU A 207 1.43 -5.51 -8.51
N GLY A 208 1.96 -5.78 -9.70
CA GLY A 208 3.28 -5.33 -10.12
C GLY A 208 3.43 -3.81 -10.07
N GLU A 209 2.42 -3.05 -10.49
CA GLU A 209 2.42 -1.58 -10.44
C GLU A 209 2.56 -1.07 -9.00
N VAL A 210 1.71 -1.56 -8.09
CA VAL A 210 1.74 -1.15 -6.68
C VAL A 210 3.10 -1.45 -6.05
N LEU A 211 3.63 -2.64 -6.28
CA LEU A 211 4.91 -3.04 -5.74
C LEU A 211 6.06 -2.18 -6.29
N ALA A 212 5.98 -1.74 -7.55
CA ALA A 212 6.98 -0.85 -8.15
C ALA A 212 7.01 0.51 -7.44
N TYR A 213 5.84 1.07 -7.08
CA TYR A 213 5.79 2.32 -6.30
C TYR A 213 6.28 2.14 -4.87
N ALA A 214 5.95 1.03 -4.21
CA ALA A 214 6.45 0.73 -2.88
C ALA A 214 7.99 0.61 -2.83
N VAL A 215 8.59 -0.08 -3.82
CA VAL A 215 10.05 -0.19 -3.97
C VAL A 215 10.65 1.18 -4.26
N SER A 216 10.06 1.94 -5.19
CA SER A 216 10.54 3.28 -5.56
C SER A 216 10.53 4.23 -4.36
N GLY A 217 9.45 4.25 -3.58
CA GLY A 217 9.34 5.07 -2.37
C GLY A 217 10.44 4.76 -1.35
N ASN A 218 10.73 3.47 -1.08
CA ASN A 218 11.81 3.11 -0.15
C ASN A 218 13.20 3.50 -0.70
N LEU A 219 13.44 3.34 -2.00
CA LEU A 219 14.70 3.78 -2.63
C LEU A 219 14.87 5.30 -2.56
N ILE A 220 13.79 6.07 -2.74
CA ILE A 220 13.77 7.54 -2.56
C ILE A 220 14.10 7.91 -1.11
N ALA A 221 13.43 7.29 -0.15
CA ALA A 221 13.65 7.53 1.28
C ALA A 221 15.11 7.27 1.69
N LYS A 222 15.74 6.28 1.05
CA LYS A 222 17.17 5.96 1.23
C LYS A 222 18.13 6.82 0.42
N ARG A 223 17.62 7.63 -0.50
CA ARG A 223 18.42 8.37 -1.48
C ARG A 223 19.24 7.44 -2.40
N GLU A 224 18.76 6.21 -2.65
CA GLU A 224 19.33 5.24 -3.59
C GLU A 224 18.86 5.51 -5.04
N TYR A 225 19.00 6.76 -5.49
CA TYR A 225 18.42 7.23 -6.76
C TYR A 225 18.91 6.46 -7.99
N LYS A 226 20.19 6.06 -8.04
CA LYS A 226 20.72 5.27 -9.17
C LYS A 226 20.04 3.90 -9.28
N THR A 227 19.82 3.24 -8.14
CA THR A 227 19.11 1.96 -8.07
C THR A 227 17.66 2.13 -8.51
N LEU A 228 17.00 3.22 -8.11
CA LEU A 228 15.64 3.54 -8.55
C LEU A 228 15.57 3.71 -10.06
N LEU A 229 16.48 4.49 -10.65
CA LEU A 229 16.48 4.72 -12.11
C LEU A 229 16.70 3.42 -12.88
N THR A 230 17.55 2.51 -12.37
CA THR A 230 17.74 1.17 -12.96
C THR A 230 16.49 0.30 -12.81
N HIS A 231 15.82 0.38 -11.65
CA HIS A 231 14.55 -0.30 -11.43
C HIS A 231 13.47 0.20 -12.39
N ALA A 232 13.32 1.51 -12.55
CA ALA A 232 12.38 2.12 -13.48
C ALA A 232 12.67 1.72 -14.93
N GLU A 233 13.93 1.78 -15.39
CA GLU A 233 14.30 1.37 -16.76
C GLU A 233 13.96 -0.11 -17.01
N SER A 234 14.13 -0.98 -16.01
CA SER A 234 13.78 -2.40 -16.14
C SER A 234 12.28 -2.66 -16.36
N ILE A 235 11.43 -1.70 -15.99
CA ILE A 235 9.97 -1.74 -16.17
C ILE A 235 9.58 -1.00 -17.45
N LEU A 236 10.13 0.20 -17.67
CA LEU A 236 9.78 1.08 -18.77
C LEU A 236 10.27 0.56 -20.13
N ALA A 237 11.46 -0.04 -20.21
CA ALA A 237 11.99 -0.51 -21.49
C ALA A 237 11.09 -1.56 -22.18
N PRO A 238 10.58 -2.59 -21.48
CA PRO A 238 9.55 -3.48 -22.03
C PRO A 238 8.27 -2.76 -22.47
N LEU A 239 7.72 -1.87 -21.64
CA LEU A 239 6.48 -1.14 -21.95
C LEU A 239 6.63 -0.25 -23.18
N ASN A 240 7.76 0.44 -23.33
CA ASN A 240 8.06 1.28 -24.49
C ASN A 240 8.22 0.47 -25.77
N LYS A 241 8.77 -0.75 -25.69
CA LYS A 241 8.88 -1.65 -26.85
C LYS A 241 7.51 -2.10 -27.37
N HIS A 242 6.52 -2.20 -26.47
CA HIS A 242 5.16 -2.67 -26.77
C HIS A 242 4.11 -1.54 -26.71
N LYS A 243 4.52 -0.28 -26.94
CA LYS A 243 3.68 0.92 -26.74
C LYS A 243 2.32 0.86 -27.43
N SER A 244 2.23 0.27 -28.63
CA SER A 244 0.98 0.17 -29.40
C SER A 244 -0.01 -0.87 -28.85
N GLU A 245 0.44 -1.75 -27.96
CA GLU A 245 -0.35 -2.84 -27.39
C GLU A 245 -0.84 -2.50 -25.97
N LEU A 246 -0.40 -1.37 -25.42
CA LEU A 246 -0.73 -0.96 -24.06
C LEU A 246 -2.19 -0.54 -23.95
N ASN A 247 -2.87 -1.03 -22.92
CA ASN A 247 -4.17 -0.51 -22.52
C ASN A 247 -4.03 0.83 -21.75
N GLU A 248 -5.16 1.49 -21.49
CA GLU A 248 -5.18 2.80 -20.83
C GLU A 248 -4.53 2.79 -19.43
N SER A 249 -4.75 1.74 -18.63
CA SER A 249 -4.14 1.58 -17.31
C SER A 249 -2.61 1.45 -17.40
N GLU A 250 -2.13 0.69 -18.38
CA GLU A 250 -0.70 0.50 -18.63
C GLU A 250 -0.01 1.77 -19.11
N VAL A 251 -0.69 2.56 -19.95
CA VAL A 251 -0.21 3.89 -20.37
C VAL A 251 -0.12 4.82 -19.18
N LEU A 252 -1.15 4.84 -18.32
CA LEU A 252 -1.17 5.66 -17.12
C LEU A 252 -0.02 5.29 -16.15
N PHE A 253 0.18 3.99 -15.89
CA PHE A 253 1.27 3.52 -15.05
C PHE A 253 2.64 3.89 -15.62
N LYS A 254 2.86 3.67 -16.93
CA LYS A 254 4.10 4.06 -17.62
C LYS A 254 4.37 5.55 -17.43
N ASP A 255 3.38 6.40 -17.69
CA ASP A 255 3.53 7.86 -17.64
C ASP A 255 3.85 8.34 -16.21
N GLN A 256 3.17 7.79 -15.20
CA GLN A 256 3.43 8.09 -13.79
C GLN A 256 4.84 7.66 -13.33
N LEU A 257 5.29 6.46 -13.69
CA LEU A 257 6.63 5.98 -13.34
C LEU A 257 7.73 6.76 -14.07
N SER A 258 7.50 7.08 -15.35
CA SER A 258 8.37 7.99 -16.12
C SER A 258 8.48 9.36 -15.44
N PHE A 259 7.37 9.92 -14.96
CA PHE A 259 7.36 11.22 -14.29
C PHE A 259 8.16 11.21 -12.98
N VAL A 260 7.98 10.18 -12.14
CA VAL A 260 8.80 10.03 -10.92
C VAL A 260 10.29 9.91 -11.28
N SER A 261 10.62 9.13 -12.31
CA SER A 261 11.99 8.91 -12.76
C SER A 261 12.64 10.18 -13.32
N MET A 262 11.88 11.00 -14.04
CA MET A 262 12.29 12.33 -14.50
C MET A 262 12.66 13.23 -13.31
N LEU A 263 11.79 13.33 -12.31
CA LEU A 263 12.05 14.17 -11.14
C LEU A 263 13.29 13.70 -10.37
N VAL A 264 13.47 12.38 -10.22
CA VAL A 264 14.68 11.81 -9.61
C VAL A 264 15.93 12.16 -10.43
N ALA A 265 15.88 12.04 -11.77
CA ALA A 265 16.99 12.40 -12.65
C ALA A 265 17.37 13.89 -12.49
N PHE A 266 16.38 14.79 -12.46
CA PHE A 266 16.60 16.21 -12.20
C PHE A 266 17.23 16.47 -10.82
N ILE A 267 16.74 15.81 -9.76
CA ILE A 267 17.34 15.92 -8.42
C ILE A 267 18.81 15.47 -8.40
N THR A 268 19.15 14.46 -9.22
CA THR A 268 20.54 13.99 -9.36
C THR A 268 21.41 14.83 -10.30
N GLY A 269 20.83 15.84 -10.95
CA GLY A 269 21.53 16.73 -11.89
C GLY A 269 21.67 16.18 -13.31
N ASP A 270 20.97 15.10 -13.67
CA ASP A 270 21.00 14.52 -15.01
C ASP A 270 19.79 14.98 -15.84
N LEU A 271 19.90 16.20 -16.38
CA LEU A 271 18.84 16.82 -17.17
C LEU A 271 18.54 16.03 -18.45
N THR A 272 19.57 15.51 -19.13
CA THR A 272 19.40 14.74 -20.36
C THR A 272 18.61 13.46 -20.10
N LEU A 273 18.94 12.74 -19.04
CA LEU A 273 18.19 11.55 -18.64
C LEU A 273 16.75 11.90 -18.22
N GLY A 274 16.56 13.01 -17.50
CA GLY A 274 15.22 13.47 -17.14
C GLY A 274 14.34 13.75 -18.36
N MET A 275 14.88 14.45 -19.36
CA MET A 275 14.16 14.70 -20.62
C MET A 275 13.86 13.41 -21.39
N LYS A 276 14.75 12.41 -21.36
CA LYS A 276 14.48 11.09 -21.96
C LYS A 276 13.23 10.43 -21.34
N TYR A 277 13.00 10.56 -20.04
CA TYR A 277 11.85 9.95 -19.39
C TYR A 277 10.51 10.59 -19.78
N ILE A 278 10.51 11.88 -20.14
CA ILE A 278 9.28 12.62 -20.43
C ILE A 278 8.89 12.65 -21.91
N GLU A 279 9.82 12.35 -22.82
CA GLU A 279 9.61 12.41 -24.28
C GLU A 279 8.39 11.62 -24.75
N ASP A 280 8.07 10.51 -24.06
CA ASP A 280 6.98 9.60 -24.39
C ASP A 280 5.76 9.68 -23.46
N VAL A 281 5.70 10.68 -22.56
CA VAL A 281 4.59 10.87 -21.61
C VAL A 281 3.41 11.53 -22.32
N GLN A 282 2.25 10.86 -22.31
CA GLN A 282 1.06 11.33 -23.02
C GLN A 282 0.27 12.33 -22.17
N ASN A 283 0.20 12.09 -20.85
CA ASN A 283 -0.66 12.86 -19.93
C ASN A 283 0.15 13.75 -18.98
N LEU A 284 1.11 14.51 -19.52
CA LEU A 284 1.99 15.35 -18.69
C LEU A 284 1.20 16.37 -17.85
N LYS A 285 0.15 16.97 -18.41
CA LYS A 285 -0.67 17.97 -17.69
C LYS A 285 -1.25 17.41 -16.39
N ASP A 286 -1.84 16.22 -16.43
CA ASP A 286 -2.45 15.58 -15.26
C ASP A 286 -1.41 15.22 -14.18
N LEU A 287 -0.19 14.89 -14.62
CA LEU A 287 0.95 14.60 -13.73
C LEU A 287 1.45 15.88 -13.05
N LEU A 288 1.52 16.99 -13.78
CA LEU A 288 1.86 18.31 -13.24
C LEU A 288 0.80 18.81 -12.25
N GLU A 289 -0.49 18.63 -12.56
CA GLU A 289 -1.58 18.92 -11.62
C GLU A 289 -1.49 18.08 -10.35
N THR A 290 -1.10 16.81 -10.48
CA THR A 290 -0.88 15.92 -9.35
C THR A 290 0.31 16.39 -8.50
N LEU A 291 1.43 16.79 -9.11
CA LEU A 291 2.57 17.38 -8.41
C LEU A 291 2.17 18.67 -7.68
N ARG A 292 1.43 19.57 -8.34
CA ARG A 292 0.90 20.79 -7.71
C ARG A 292 0.06 20.48 -6.48
N TYR A 293 -0.84 19.50 -6.57
CA TYR A 293 -1.62 19.06 -5.43
C TYR A 293 -0.72 18.64 -4.26
N ILE A 294 0.33 17.84 -4.50
CA ILE A 294 1.25 17.41 -3.45
C ILE A 294 2.02 18.59 -2.86
N LEU A 295 2.58 19.47 -3.70
CA LEU A 295 3.34 20.64 -3.25
C LEU A 295 2.50 21.59 -2.38
N ASN A 296 1.20 21.70 -2.64
CA ASN A 296 0.28 22.51 -1.84
C ASN A 296 -0.17 21.86 -0.52
N ASN A 297 0.07 20.55 -0.33
CA ASN A 297 -0.40 19.80 0.83
C ASN A 297 0.72 19.16 1.67
N VAL A 298 1.96 19.14 1.18
CA VAL A 298 3.10 18.50 1.84
C VAL A 298 4.27 19.47 1.95
N ASP A 299 4.70 19.74 3.19
CA ASP A 299 5.91 20.53 3.43
C ASP A 299 7.18 19.79 2.94
N PRO A 300 8.05 20.42 2.13
CA PRO A 300 9.33 19.83 1.75
C PRO A 300 10.28 19.70 2.94
N VAL A 301 11.13 18.67 2.93
CA VAL A 301 12.24 18.53 3.89
C VAL A 301 13.50 19.09 3.28
N LEU A 302 13.83 20.33 3.64
CA LEU A 302 14.96 21.07 3.09
C LEU A 302 16.31 20.49 3.53
N ASP A 303 17.28 20.45 2.63
CA ASP A 303 18.67 20.13 2.96
C ASP A 303 19.41 21.41 3.36
N TYR A 304 19.54 21.64 4.67
CA TYR A 304 20.24 22.80 5.25
C TYR A 304 21.70 22.95 4.79
N LYS A 305 22.31 21.92 4.16
CA LYS A 305 23.67 21.99 3.63
C LYS A 305 23.77 22.70 2.27
N LYS A 306 22.65 22.94 1.59
CA LYS A 306 22.60 23.61 0.29
C LYS A 306 22.21 25.09 0.46
N LEU A 307 22.97 25.97 -0.20
CA LEU A 307 22.96 27.43 -0.04
C LEU A 307 21.66 28.14 -0.49
N ASN A 308 20.86 27.53 -1.35
CA ASN A 308 19.63 28.12 -1.91
C ASN A 308 18.36 27.57 -1.22
N THR A 309 18.28 27.65 0.11
CA THR A 309 17.02 27.38 0.81
C THR A 309 16.25 28.70 0.92
N GLY A 310 15.50 29.03 -0.14
CA GLY A 310 14.68 30.24 -0.18
C GLY A 310 13.62 30.25 0.90
N GLU A 311 13.39 31.42 1.51
CA GLU A 311 12.35 31.66 2.52
C GLU A 311 10.98 31.20 1.99
N LYS A 312 10.23 30.47 2.82
CA LYS A 312 8.87 29.98 2.53
C LYS A 312 8.00 31.11 1.97
N LYS A 313 7.61 31.00 0.70
CA LYS A 313 6.48 31.76 0.17
C LYS A 313 5.22 30.92 0.35
N GLU A 314 4.24 31.46 1.05
CA GLU A 314 2.94 30.85 1.31
C GLU A 314 2.02 30.81 0.06
N ASP A 315 2.54 31.15 -1.14
CA ASP A 315 1.75 31.32 -2.39
C ASP A 315 2.39 30.67 -3.66
N VAL A 316 3.39 29.77 -3.55
CA VAL A 316 4.33 29.50 -4.67
C VAL A 316 3.76 28.79 -5.91
N VAL A 317 2.75 27.92 -5.83
CA VAL A 317 2.39 27.09 -7.00
C VAL A 317 0.95 27.34 -7.46
N GLN A 318 0.66 28.55 -7.95
CA GLN A 318 -0.64 28.82 -8.57
C GLN A 318 -0.79 28.05 -9.90
N GLU A 319 0.26 27.97 -10.71
CA GLU A 319 0.24 27.29 -12.01
C GLU A 319 1.57 26.56 -12.28
N LEU A 320 1.49 25.23 -12.46
CA LEU A 320 2.60 24.36 -12.83
C LEU A 320 2.22 23.75 -14.18
N GLU A 321 2.59 24.45 -15.25
CA GLU A 321 2.11 24.21 -16.62
C GLU A 321 3.20 23.69 -17.56
N ILE A 322 4.47 23.99 -17.26
CA ILE A 322 5.61 23.65 -18.12
C ILE A 322 6.75 22.99 -17.32
N LEU A 323 7.58 22.21 -18.01
CA LEU A 323 8.70 21.48 -17.40
C LEU A 323 9.79 22.38 -16.80
N ASP A 324 9.99 23.57 -17.36
CA ASP A 324 11.01 24.51 -16.86
C ASP A 324 10.70 24.93 -15.41
N GLN A 325 9.42 25.12 -15.07
CA GLN A 325 8.98 25.40 -13.69
C GLN A 325 9.29 24.23 -12.76
N VAL A 326 9.23 22.99 -13.24
CA VAL A 326 9.59 21.81 -12.46
C VAL A 326 11.09 21.79 -12.16
N THR A 327 11.92 22.11 -13.15
CA THR A 327 13.38 22.19 -12.94
C THR A 327 13.74 23.29 -11.95
N GLU A 328 13.11 24.46 -12.02
CA GLU A 328 13.28 25.54 -11.02
C GLU A 328 12.91 25.06 -9.62
N LEU A 329 11.77 24.38 -9.45
CA LEU A 329 11.34 23.84 -8.16
C LEU A 329 12.28 22.76 -7.60
N VAL A 330 13.00 22.01 -8.45
CA VAL A 330 14.06 21.10 -8.01
C VAL A 330 15.29 21.87 -7.52
N GLU A 331 15.70 22.91 -8.24
CA GLU A 331 16.83 23.76 -7.88
C GLU A 331 16.60 24.52 -6.56
N GLU A 332 15.37 24.99 -6.35
CA GLU A 332 14.91 25.65 -5.12
C GLU A 332 14.67 24.67 -3.95
N GLN A 333 14.79 23.36 -4.18
CA GLN A 333 14.48 22.28 -3.23
C GLN A 333 13.03 22.27 -2.74
N ALA A 334 12.09 22.76 -3.53
CA ALA A 334 10.68 22.53 -3.30
C ALA A 334 10.34 21.05 -3.57
N ILE A 335 10.95 20.43 -4.58
CA ILE A 335 10.79 18.98 -4.87
C ILE A 335 11.87 18.18 -4.14
N THR A 336 11.50 17.63 -2.98
CA THR A 336 12.39 16.83 -2.13
C THR A 336 12.05 15.34 -2.20
N GLY A 337 12.88 14.48 -1.60
CA GLY A 337 12.56 13.05 -1.46
C GLY A 337 11.19 12.81 -0.81
N ARG A 338 10.75 13.70 0.08
CA ARG A 338 9.43 13.65 0.70
C ARG A 338 8.28 13.87 -0.29
N ILE A 339 8.42 14.85 -1.17
CA ILE A 339 7.48 15.10 -2.27
C ILE A 339 7.42 13.90 -3.21
N LEU A 340 8.57 13.31 -3.53
CA LEU A 340 8.62 12.12 -4.38
C LEU A 340 7.98 10.88 -3.73
N CYS A 341 8.23 10.62 -2.44
CA CYS A 341 7.54 9.55 -1.70
C CYS A 341 6.03 9.77 -1.69
N SER A 342 5.59 11.01 -1.51
CA SER A 342 4.18 11.39 -1.54
C SER A 342 3.54 11.15 -2.92
N LEU A 343 4.26 11.43 -4.01
CA LEU A 343 3.82 11.08 -5.37
C LEU A 343 3.68 9.56 -5.54
N CYS A 344 4.68 8.77 -5.14
CA CYS A 344 4.61 7.30 -5.20
C CYS A 344 3.41 6.76 -4.43
N ALA A 345 3.15 7.29 -3.22
CA ALA A 345 2.00 6.90 -2.41
C ALA A 345 0.67 7.18 -3.13
N LEU A 346 0.53 8.36 -3.74
CA LEU A 346 -0.69 8.73 -4.45
C LEU A 346 -0.90 7.89 -5.72
N PHE A 347 0.16 7.64 -6.49
CA PHE A 347 0.09 6.78 -7.68
C PHE A 347 -0.22 5.33 -7.33
N GLU A 348 0.40 4.80 -6.27
CA GLU A 348 0.04 3.48 -5.74
C GLU A 348 -1.44 3.38 -5.41
N LEU A 349 -1.97 4.36 -4.66
CA LEU A 349 -3.37 4.36 -4.27
C LEU A 349 -4.29 4.45 -5.50
N ARG A 350 -3.93 5.23 -6.52
CA ARG A 350 -4.69 5.27 -7.79
C ARG A 350 -4.66 3.93 -8.52
N SER A 351 -3.53 3.23 -8.57
CA SER A 351 -3.43 1.89 -9.18
C SER A 351 -4.28 0.84 -8.46
N ARG A 352 -4.56 1.03 -7.16
CA ARG A 352 -5.40 0.14 -6.35
C ARG A 352 -6.90 0.39 -6.52
N ASP A 353 -7.31 1.60 -6.92
CA ASP A 353 -8.72 1.95 -7.07
C ASP A 353 -9.31 1.31 -8.33
N ASP A 354 -10.12 0.26 -8.14
CA ASP A 354 -10.91 -0.30 -9.22
C ASP A 354 -12.31 0.33 -9.22
N GLN A 355 -12.42 1.47 -9.93
CA GLN A 355 -13.66 2.24 -10.05
C GLN A 355 -14.82 1.44 -10.66
N GLU A 356 -14.53 0.49 -11.55
CA GLU A 356 -15.55 -0.32 -12.23
C GLU A 356 -16.26 -1.27 -11.26
N GLU A 357 -15.49 -1.94 -10.41
CA GLU A 357 -16.00 -2.95 -9.48
C GLU A 357 -16.23 -2.43 -8.06
N LYS A 358 -15.85 -1.17 -7.77
CA LYS A 358 -15.90 -0.58 -6.42
C LYS A 358 -15.22 -1.49 -5.40
N CYS A 359 -14.00 -1.90 -5.70
CA CYS A 359 -13.19 -2.75 -4.83
C CYS A 359 -11.72 -2.33 -4.85
N ASP A 360 -10.98 -2.68 -3.79
CA ASP A 360 -9.53 -2.57 -3.77
C ASP A 360 -8.96 -3.71 -4.62
N ALA A 361 -8.03 -3.41 -5.54
CA ALA A 361 -7.44 -4.41 -6.43
C ALA A 361 -6.81 -5.60 -5.67
N PHE A 362 -6.42 -5.42 -4.41
CA PHE A 362 -5.90 -6.49 -3.55
C PHE A 362 -6.95 -7.42 -2.95
N GLU A 363 -8.22 -7.03 -2.98
CA GLU A 363 -9.34 -7.75 -2.39
C GLU A 363 -10.20 -8.40 -3.48
N LYS A 364 -9.72 -8.48 -4.73
CA LYS A 364 -10.43 -9.12 -5.86
C LYS A 364 -10.32 -10.64 -5.89
N SER A 365 -9.20 -11.21 -5.44
CA SER A 365 -8.91 -12.66 -5.44
C SER A 365 -9.71 -13.49 -4.43
N ALA A 366 -10.84 -12.96 -4.01
CA ALA A 366 -11.17 -12.90 -2.62
C ALA A 366 -12.70 -13.08 -2.54
N LYS A 367 -13.13 -14.34 -2.57
CA LYS A 367 -14.54 -14.75 -2.72
C LYS A 367 -15.32 -14.46 -1.43
N TYR A 368 -15.88 -13.27 -1.23
CA TYR A 368 -16.34 -12.84 0.11
C TYR A 368 -17.76 -12.27 0.24
N LYS A 369 -18.30 -12.36 1.47
CA LYS A 369 -19.58 -11.76 1.93
C LYS A 369 -19.50 -10.26 2.25
N TYR A 370 -18.32 -9.69 2.55
CA TYR A 370 -18.17 -8.28 2.98
C TYR A 370 -17.09 -7.48 2.21
N PRO A 371 -17.06 -7.50 0.86
CA PRO A 371 -16.07 -6.73 0.07
C PRO A 371 -16.19 -5.21 0.26
N ASN A 372 -17.35 -4.73 0.72
CA ASN A 372 -17.65 -3.30 0.85
C ASN A 372 -16.82 -2.62 1.97
N MET A 373 -16.52 -3.29 3.08
CA MET A 373 -15.80 -2.68 4.22
C MET A 373 -14.33 -2.39 3.92
N SER A 374 -13.60 -3.35 3.34
CA SER A 374 -12.21 -3.14 2.91
C SER A 374 -12.12 -2.00 1.89
N TYR A 375 -13.07 -1.92 0.96
CA TYR A 375 -13.11 -0.83 -0.03
C TYR A 375 -13.47 0.53 0.58
N GLN A 376 -14.38 0.57 1.56
CA GLN A 376 -14.68 1.79 2.31
C GLN A 376 -13.44 2.29 3.08
N LEU A 377 -12.68 1.40 3.71
CA LEU A 377 -11.40 1.74 4.36
C LEU A 377 -10.37 2.26 3.35
N PHE A 378 -10.29 1.64 2.18
CA PHE A 378 -9.44 2.12 1.10
C PHE A 378 -9.83 3.55 0.66
N LYS A 379 -11.13 3.83 0.48
CA LYS A 379 -11.62 5.19 0.17
C LYS A 379 -11.28 6.20 1.26
N LEU A 380 -11.37 5.79 2.52
CA LEU A 380 -10.96 6.63 3.65
C LEU A 380 -9.49 6.97 3.59
N TRP A 381 -8.64 5.97 3.33
CA TRP A 381 -7.22 6.19 3.14
C TRP A 381 -6.95 7.12 1.95
N PHE A 382 -7.61 6.90 0.81
CA PHE A 382 -7.49 7.76 -0.37
C PHE A 382 -7.84 9.23 -0.09
N ARG A 383 -8.87 9.48 0.74
CA ARG A 383 -9.30 10.83 1.13
C ARG A 383 -8.40 11.48 2.18
N ASN A 384 -7.78 10.70 3.07
CA ASN A 384 -6.99 11.23 4.17
C ASN A 384 -5.78 12.03 3.63
N THR A 385 -5.54 13.25 4.12
CA THR A 385 -4.34 14.06 3.76
C THR A 385 -3.07 13.46 4.35
N ASN A 386 -3.18 12.77 5.50
CA ASN A 386 -2.08 12.08 6.17
C ASN A 386 -1.68 10.76 5.48
N LYS A 387 -2.39 10.35 4.41
CA LYS A 387 -2.04 9.17 3.60
C LYS A 387 -0.60 9.18 3.11
N LEU A 388 -0.01 10.37 2.99
CA LEU A 388 1.34 10.63 2.51
C LEU A 388 2.41 10.38 3.59
N TYR A 389 2.06 10.61 4.87
CA TYR A 389 2.94 10.34 6.02
C TYR A 389 2.97 8.87 6.43
N GLY A 390 1.93 8.09 6.13
CA GLY A 390 1.93 6.65 6.40
C GLY A 390 2.87 5.86 5.48
N PHE A 391 3.38 6.51 4.43
CA PHE A 391 4.38 5.96 3.50
C PHE A 391 5.82 6.41 3.82
N GLU A 392 5.99 7.50 4.57
CA GLU A 392 7.28 7.93 5.15
C GLU A 392 7.62 7.09 6.40
#